data_AF-A0A486XJI6-F1
#
_entry.id   AF-A0A486XJI6-F1
#
_cell.length_a   1.000
_cell.length_b   1.000
_cell.length_c   1.000
_cell.angle_alpha   90.00
_cell.angle_beta   90.00
_cell.angle_gamma   90.00
#
_symmetry.space_group_name_H-M   'P 1'
#
loop_
_entity.id
_entity.type
_entity.pdbx_description
1 polymer ?
#
loop_
_entity_poly.entity_id
_entity_poly.type
_entity_poly.pdbx_seq_one_letter_code
_entity_poly.pdbx_strand_id
1 'polypeptide(L)'
;MQFNGVAMSVSGFSTTKPRQAIEAYYRQQWQDKIRVVEVQGLHVISHLDDGLLYTVQFTAPNDDGGLIDGFISLSNLPTVSKQNKIELGQGFAKPSGTDVLNDMTSNDGGKRTRMLWLHNRLSVAANVGFYQRNLESDGWLTTFVNDSERQVGGLIVKKGNTEMNVTVKRSSGSTQILVIETGAE
;
A
#
# COMPACT_ATOMS: atom_id res chain seq x y z
N MET A 1 -7.23 5.08 -7.49
CA MET A 1 -6.00 5.06 -6.67
C MET A 1 -4.79 4.91 -7.57
N GLN A 2 -3.59 5.19 -7.09
CA GLN A 2 -2.33 4.90 -7.75
C GLN A 2 -1.46 4.08 -6.80
N PHE A 3 -0.84 3.02 -7.28
CA PHE A 3 0.08 2.18 -6.52
C PHE A 3 1.41 2.15 -7.25
N ASN A 4 2.49 2.63 -6.62
CA ASN A 4 3.82 2.72 -7.21
C ASN A 4 3.80 3.33 -8.61
N GLY A 5 3.13 4.47 -8.77
CA GLY A 5 3.02 5.16 -10.07
C GLY A 5 2.00 4.55 -11.04
N VAL A 6 1.43 3.38 -10.76
CA VAL A 6 0.48 2.68 -11.64
C VAL A 6 -0.95 3.01 -11.24
N ALA A 7 -1.76 3.50 -12.18
CA ALA A 7 -3.17 3.75 -11.93
C ALA A 7 -3.90 2.42 -11.69
N MET A 8 -4.67 2.36 -10.61
CA MET A 8 -5.45 1.18 -10.24
C MET A 8 -6.89 1.56 -9.88
N SER A 9 -7.80 0.68 -10.26
CA SER A 9 -9.16 0.60 -9.73
C SER A 9 -9.28 -0.69 -8.92
N VAL A 10 -9.88 -0.63 -7.74
CA VAL A 10 -10.05 -1.77 -6.85
C VAL A 10 -11.48 -1.79 -6.34
N SER A 11 -12.09 -2.97 -6.29
CA SER A 11 -13.41 -3.18 -5.71
C SER A 11 -13.39 -4.42 -4.84
N GLY A 12 -13.93 -4.31 -3.63
CA GLY A 12 -14.10 -5.45 -2.73
C GLY A 12 -15.29 -6.31 -3.14
N PHE A 13 -15.22 -7.59 -2.81
CA PHE A 13 -16.37 -8.49 -2.87
C PHE A 13 -16.35 -9.44 -1.66
N SER A 14 -17.53 -9.95 -1.32
CA SER A 14 -17.70 -10.99 -0.32
C SER A 14 -18.60 -12.09 -0.87
N THR A 15 -18.31 -13.34 -0.57
CA THR A 15 -19.08 -14.48 -1.08
C THR A 15 -19.00 -15.69 -0.15
N THR A 16 -20.02 -16.54 -0.15
CA THR A 16 -20.02 -17.84 0.52
C THR A 16 -19.73 -18.99 -0.46
N LYS A 17 -19.42 -18.66 -1.72
CA LYS A 17 -19.05 -19.65 -2.72
C LYS A 17 -17.67 -20.23 -2.40
N PRO A 18 -17.45 -21.54 -2.54
CA PRO A 18 -16.14 -22.12 -2.32
C PRO A 18 -15.15 -21.62 -3.37
N ARG A 19 -13.85 -21.68 -3.03
CA ARG A 19 -12.74 -21.25 -3.90
C ARG A 19 -12.87 -21.74 -5.34
N GLN A 20 -13.20 -23.02 -5.53
CA GLN A 20 -13.32 -23.66 -6.83
C GLN A 20 -14.43 -23.02 -7.68
N ALA A 21 -15.53 -22.57 -7.05
CA ALA A 21 -16.61 -21.88 -7.74
C ALA A 21 -16.21 -20.45 -8.15
N ILE A 22 -15.39 -19.75 -7.33
CA ILE A 22 -14.84 -18.45 -7.69
C ILE A 22 -13.92 -18.59 -8.91
N GLU A 23 -13.00 -19.55 -8.88
CA GLU A 23 -12.11 -19.81 -10.02
C GLU A 23 -12.88 -20.20 -11.28
N ALA A 24 -13.85 -21.11 -11.17
CA ALA A 24 -14.68 -21.52 -12.30
C ALA A 24 -15.46 -20.34 -12.92
N TYR A 25 -15.99 -19.45 -12.08
CA TYR A 25 -16.65 -18.23 -12.54
C TYR A 25 -15.69 -17.38 -13.39
N TYR A 26 -14.49 -17.08 -12.90
CA TYR A 26 -13.54 -16.25 -13.65
C TYR A 26 -12.95 -16.95 -14.87
N ARG A 27 -12.77 -18.28 -14.85
CA ARG A 27 -12.44 -19.07 -16.05
C ARG A 27 -13.50 -18.90 -17.13
N GLN A 28 -14.77 -19.00 -16.76
CA GLN A 28 -15.88 -18.81 -17.68
C GLN A 28 -15.93 -17.38 -18.23
N GLN A 29 -15.83 -16.37 -17.35
CA GLN A 29 -15.89 -14.96 -17.76
C GLN A 29 -14.74 -14.58 -18.71
N TRP A 30 -13.55 -15.13 -18.48
CA TRP A 30 -12.34 -14.81 -19.24
C TRP A 30 -11.94 -15.89 -20.25
N GLN A 31 -12.85 -16.80 -20.58
CA GLN A 31 -12.68 -17.86 -21.60
C GLN A 31 -11.36 -18.63 -21.42
N ASP A 32 -11.07 -19.04 -20.18
CA ASP A 32 -9.85 -19.72 -19.75
C ASP A 32 -8.51 -18.98 -19.99
N LYS A 33 -8.54 -17.69 -20.38
CA LYS A 33 -7.35 -16.85 -20.53
C LYS A 33 -6.87 -16.30 -19.18
N ILE A 34 -6.62 -17.19 -18.23
CA ILE A 34 -6.28 -16.81 -16.86
C ILE A 34 -4.96 -17.43 -16.40
N ARG A 35 -4.34 -16.81 -15.40
CA ARG A 35 -3.25 -17.41 -14.62
C ARG A 35 -3.66 -17.44 -13.16
N VAL A 36 -3.56 -18.60 -12.53
CA VAL A 36 -3.82 -18.77 -11.09
C VAL A 36 -2.49 -18.99 -10.37
N VAL A 37 -2.29 -18.27 -9.28
CA VAL A 37 -1.14 -18.41 -8.38
C VAL A 37 -1.65 -18.44 -6.95
N GLU A 38 -1.04 -19.28 -6.12
CA GLU A 38 -1.30 -19.32 -4.69
C GLU A 38 0.00 -19.06 -3.93
N VAL A 39 0.00 -18.09 -3.02
CA VAL A 39 1.16 -17.73 -2.20
C VAL A 39 0.70 -17.55 -0.76
N GLN A 40 1.15 -18.43 0.13
CA GLN A 40 0.84 -18.35 1.58
C GLN A 40 -0.66 -18.22 1.87
N GLY A 41 -1.51 -18.97 1.16
CA GLY A 41 -2.97 -18.93 1.32
C GLY A 41 -3.67 -17.77 0.61
N LEU A 42 -2.94 -16.85 -0.02
CA LEU A 42 -3.50 -15.86 -0.93
C LEU A 42 -3.67 -16.48 -2.32
N HIS A 43 -4.90 -16.56 -2.79
CA HIS A 43 -5.21 -16.93 -4.17
C HIS A 43 -5.22 -15.68 -5.04
N VAL A 44 -4.56 -15.77 -6.20
CA VAL A 44 -4.45 -14.70 -7.18
C VAL A 44 -4.83 -15.24 -8.55
N ILE A 45 -5.91 -14.70 -9.12
CA ILE A 45 -6.34 -15.00 -10.49
C ILE A 45 -6.07 -13.76 -11.33
N SER A 46 -5.23 -13.89 -12.35
CA SER A 46 -4.85 -12.82 -13.26
C SER A 46 -5.38 -13.05 -14.66
N HIS A 47 -5.84 -11.98 -15.30
CA HIS A 47 -6.23 -11.96 -16.71
C HIS A 47 -5.67 -10.69 -17.36
N LEU A 48 -5.08 -10.84 -18.54
CA LEU A 48 -4.54 -9.74 -19.33
C LEU A 48 -5.41 -9.56 -20.56
N ASP A 49 -6.04 -8.40 -20.70
CA ASP A 49 -6.85 -8.03 -21.86
C ASP A 49 -6.64 -6.56 -22.19
N ASP A 50 -6.47 -6.26 -23.47
CA ASP A 50 -6.24 -4.91 -24.00
C ASP A 50 -5.22 -4.04 -23.22
N GLY A 51 -4.10 -4.64 -22.79
CA GLY A 51 -3.05 -3.96 -22.03
C GLY A 51 -3.41 -3.67 -20.56
N LEU A 52 -4.57 -4.13 -20.10
CA LEU A 52 -5.03 -4.06 -18.72
C LEU A 52 -4.88 -5.40 -18.01
N LEU A 53 -4.31 -5.36 -16.81
CA LEU A 53 -4.19 -6.50 -15.92
C LEU A 53 -5.35 -6.47 -14.91
N TYR A 54 -6.24 -7.45 -15.04
CA TYR A 54 -7.27 -7.79 -14.08
C TYR A 54 -6.68 -8.77 -13.07
N THR A 55 -6.86 -8.52 -11.78
CA THR A 55 -6.40 -9.42 -10.72
C THR A 55 -7.46 -9.57 -9.64
N VAL A 56 -7.91 -10.80 -9.43
CA VAL A 56 -8.78 -11.20 -8.33
C VAL A 56 -7.91 -11.80 -7.24
N GLN A 57 -8.07 -11.31 -6.02
CA GLN A 57 -7.29 -11.76 -4.87
C GLN A 57 -8.23 -12.07 -3.71
N PHE A 58 -8.04 -13.22 -3.06
CA PHE A 58 -8.81 -13.58 -1.88
C PHE A 58 -8.06 -14.63 -1.06
N THR A 59 -8.35 -14.65 0.23
CA THR A 59 -7.94 -15.74 1.13
C THR A 59 -9.15 -16.61 1.39
N ALA A 60 -9.05 -17.91 1.12
CA ALA A 60 -10.11 -18.85 1.43
C ALA A 60 -9.70 -19.66 2.67
N PRO A 61 -10.57 -19.79 3.69
CA PRO A 61 -10.35 -20.78 4.72
C PRO A 61 -10.45 -22.19 4.12
N ASN A 62 -9.83 -23.17 4.77
CA ASN A 62 -9.75 -24.56 4.26
C ASN A 62 -11.10 -25.31 4.33
N ASP A 63 -12.12 -24.76 4.99
CA ASP A 63 -13.45 -25.33 5.12
C ASP A 63 -14.42 -24.79 4.06
N ASP A 64 -15.16 -25.69 3.43
CA ASP A 64 -16.17 -25.34 2.44
C ASP A 64 -17.37 -24.66 3.14
N GLY A 65 -17.58 -23.37 2.85
CA GLY A 65 -18.76 -22.60 3.30
C GLY A 65 -18.48 -21.35 4.14
N GLY A 66 -17.22 -21.05 4.44
CA GLY A 66 -16.82 -19.79 5.08
C GLY A 66 -17.10 -18.57 4.20
N LEU A 67 -17.31 -17.41 4.84
CA LEU A 67 -17.32 -16.14 4.14
C LEU A 67 -15.91 -15.86 3.60
N ILE A 68 -15.82 -15.63 2.30
CA ILE A 68 -14.58 -15.22 1.62
C ILE A 68 -14.71 -13.74 1.27
N ASP A 69 -13.76 -12.96 1.76
CA ASP A 69 -13.54 -11.58 1.36
C ASP A 69 -12.39 -11.52 0.36
N GLY A 70 -12.56 -10.69 -0.66
CA GLY A 70 -11.55 -10.52 -1.68
C GLY A 70 -11.66 -9.18 -2.40
N PHE A 71 -10.76 -8.99 -3.34
CA PHE A 71 -10.68 -7.80 -4.18
C PHE A 71 -10.57 -8.20 -5.64
N ILE A 72 -11.26 -7.45 -6.49
CA ILE A 72 -10.94 -7.37 -7.92
C ILE A 72 -10.22 -6.04 -8.16
N SER A 73 -9.11 -6.11 -8.87
CA SER A 73 -8.29 -4.96 -9.22
C SER A 73 -8.04 -4.90 -10.71
N LEU A 74 -7.99 -3.69 -11.24
CA LEU A 74 -7.69 -3.38 -12.62
C LEU A 74 -6.51 -2.41 -12.65
N SER A 75 -5.50 -2.71 -13.45
CA SER A 75 -4.31 -1.85 -13.58
C SER A 75 -3.78 -1.84 -15.02
N ASN A 76 -3.09 -0.77 -15.40
CA ASN A 76 -2.34 -0.69 -16.66
C ASN A 76 -0.85 -1.06 -16.49
N LEU A 77 -0.53 -1.86 -15.45
CA LEU A 77 0.83 -2.28 -15.07
C LEU A 77 1.69 -2.79 -16.26
N PRO A 78 1.18 -3.61 -17.20
CA PRO A 78 1.97 -4.09 -18.34
C PRO A 78 2.45 -2.98 -19.27
N THR A 79 1.70 -1.89 -19.38
CA THR A 79 2.04 -0.73 -20.22
C THR A 79 2.99 0.20 -19.48
N VAL A 80 2.71 0.49 -18.20
CA VAL A 80 3.54 1.39 -17.37
C VAL A 80 4.95 0.82 -17.14
N SER A 81 5.07 -0.50 -16.91
CA SER A 81 6.36 -1.18 -16.71
C SER A 81 7.32 -1.08 -17.91
N LYS A 82 6.80 -0.82 -19.12
CA LYS A 82 7.61 -0.66 -20.34
C LYS A 82 8.05 0.77 -20.61
N GLN A 83 7.38 1.77 -20.01
CA GLN A 83 7.47 3.16 -20.46
C GLN A 83 8.13 4.11 -19.44
N ASN A 84 8.09 3.82 -18.14
CA ASN A 84 8.49 4.80 -17.12
C ASN A 84 9.50 4.27 -16.10
N LYS A 85 10.54 5.07 -15.81
CA LYS A 85 11.23 5.00 -14.51
C LYS A 85 10.35 5.71 -13.50
N ILE A 86 9.59 4.95 -12.73
CA ILE A 86 8.76 5.50 -11.65
C ILE A 86 9.68 5.84 -10.47
N GLU A 87 9.70 7.10 -10.06
CA GLU A 87 10.44 7.55 -8.88
C GLU A 87 9.53 7.52 -7.65
N LEU A 88 9.71 6.51 -6.80
CA LEU A 88 8.93 6.35 -5.57
C LEU A 88 9.36 7.38 -4.50
N GLY A 89 8.38 7.92 -3.78
CA GLY A 89 8.60 8.90 -2.72
C GLY A 89 9.06 10.27 -3.23
N GLN A 90 8.78 10.60 -4.50
CA GLN A 90 9.08 11.92 -5.04
C GLN A 90 8.38 13.02 -4.21
N GLY A 91 9.13 14.07 -3.90
CA GLY A 91 8.64 15.19 -3.09
C GLY A 91 8.49 14.90 -1.59
N PHE A 92 8.87 13.70 -1.12
CA PHE A 92 8.86 13.37 0.30
C PHE A 92 10.27 13.33 0.88
N ALA A 93 10.49 14.09 1.96
CA ALA A 93 11.76 14.09 2.66
C ALA A 93 11.99 12.75 3.36
N LYS A 94 13.19 12.21 3.18
CA LYS A 94 13.59 10.92 3.78
C LYS A 94 15.05 10.99 4.22
N PRO A 95 15.42 10.29 5.32
CA PRO A 95 16.82 10.22 5.73
C PRO A 95 17.69 9.63 4.61
N SER A 96 18.96 10.03 4.57
CA SER A 96 19.93 9.46 3.63
C SER A 96 20.03 7.94 3.80
N GLY A 97 20.17 7.20 2.69
CA GLY A 97 20.20 5.73 2.69
C GLY A 97 18.86 5.08 3.00
N THR A 98 17.75 5.79 2.76
CA THR A 98 16.39 5.25 2.87
C THR A 98 15.84 4.90 1.50
N ASP A 99 15.37 3.66 1.36
CA ASP A 99 14.70 3.16 0.17
C ASP A 99 13.18 3.22 0.36
N VAL A 100 12.46 3.52 -0.72
CA VAL A 100 10.99 3.55 -0.74
C VAL A 100 10.50 2.26 -1.41
N LEU A 101 9.79 1.42 -0.66
CA LEU A 101 9.22 0.16 -1.13
C LEU A 101 7.87 0.36 -1.80
N ASN A 102 7.07 1.28 -1.26
CA ASN A 102 5.73 1.55 -1.73
C ASN A 102 5.40 3.05 -1.65
N ASP A 103 4.73 3.56 -2.68
CA ASP A 103 4.15 4.89 -2.77
C ASP A 103 2.75 4.80 -3.38
N MET A 104 1.73 4.98 -2.54
CA MET A 104 0.34 4.84 -2.91
C MET A 104 -0.41 6.14 -2.70
N THR A 105 -1.26 6.53 -3.65
CA THR A 105 -2.17 7.67 -3.51
C THR A 105 -3.61 7.26 -3.76
N SER A 106 -4.55 7.85 -3.01
CA SER A 106 -5.98 7.71 -3.23
C SER A 106 -6.70 9.05 -3.06
N ASN A 107 -7.89 9.15 -3.65
CA ASN A 107 -8.84 10.22 -3.40
C ASN A 107 -10.19 9.55 -3.15
N ASP A 108 -10.60 9.52 -1.88
CA ASP A 108 -11.78 8.82 -1.42
C ASP A 108 -12.76 9.84 -0.83
N GLY A 109 -13.77 10.21 -1.61
CA GLY A 109 -14.80 11.17 -1.18
C GLY A 109 -14.26 12.58 -0.90
N GLY A 110 -13.31 13.07 -1.70
CA GLY A 110 -12.69 14.39 -1.53
C GLY A 110 -11.56 14.44 -0.50
N LYS A 111 -11.23 13.30 0.11
CA LYS A 111 -10.04 13.15 0.96
C LYS A 111 -8.91 12.52 0.17
N ARG A 112 -7.82 13.27 0.03
CA ARG A 112 -6.58 12.77 -0.56
C ARG A 112 -5.76 12.06 0.51
N THR A 113 -5.33 10.84 0.20
CA THR A 113 -4.41 10.07 1.04
C THR A 113 -3.15 9.75 0.25
N ARG A 114 -1.99 9.84 0.89
CA ARG A 114 -0.73 9.28 0.40
C ARG A 114 -0.14 8.36 1.47
N MET A 115 0.23 7.16 1.08
CA MET A 115 0.94 6.21 1.92
C MET A 115 2.32 5.92 1.34
N LEU A 116 3.35 6.05 2.17
CA LEU A 116 4.71 5.67 1.85
C LEU A 116 5.18 4.58 2.79
N TRP A 117 5.73 3.52 2.23
CA TRP A 117 6.45 2.51 2.99
C TRP A 117 7.93 2.60 2.65
N LEU A 118 8.74 2.97 3.64
CA LEU A 118 10.17 3.12 3.52
C LEU A 118 10.92 2.14 4.42
N HIS A 119 12.18 1.86 4.09
CA HIS A 119 13.07 1.17 5.01
C HIS A 119 14.49 1.72 4.98
N ASN A 120 15.18 1.60 6.12
CA ASN A 120 16.60 1.92 6.25
C ASN A 120 17.26 1.13 7.39
N ARG A 121 18.50 1.50 7.73
CA ARG A 121 19.28 0.91 8.83
C ARG A 121 19.40 1.82 10.07
N LEU A 122 18.75 2.99 10.07
CA LEU A 122 18.81 3.93 11.18
C LEU A 122 17.98 3.43 12.37
N SER A 123 18.28 3.94 13.58
CA SER A 123 17.48 3.61 14.77
C SER A 123 16.07 4.21 14.70
N VAL A 124 15.17 3.71 15.54
CA VAL A 124 13.82 4.29 15.68
C VAL A 124 13.90 5.78 16.03
N ALA A 125 14.63 6.12 17.09
CA ALA A 125 14.81 7.51 17.53
C ALA A 125 15.44 8.42 16.45
N ALA A 126 16.39 7.91 15.66
CA ALA A 126 16.98 8.69 14.58
C ALA A 126 15.96 9.03 13.47
N ASN A 127 15.08 8.09 13.12
CA ASN A 127 14.02 8.30 12.16
C ASN A 127 12.96 9.27 12.70
N VAL A 128 12.47 9.04 13.93
CA VAL A 128 11.45 9.92 14.56
C VAL A 128 11.99 11.35 14.67
N GLY A 129 13.21 11.53 15.17
CA GLY A 129 13.82 12.86 15.29
C GLY A 129 14.10 13.53 13.93
N PHE A 130 14.41 12.77 12.88
CA PHE A 130 14.53 13.31 11.52
C PHE A 130 13.20 13.90 11.05
N TYR A 131 12.13 13.10 11.12
CA TYR A 131 10.81 13.53 10.64
C TYR A 131 10.25 14.67 11.47
N GLN A 132 10.39 14.61 12.79
CA GLN A 132 9.96 15.72 13.65
C GLN A 132 10.62 17.03 13.25
N ARG A 133 11.96 17.09 13.19
CA ARG A 133 12.69 18.32 12.86
C ARG A 133 12.36 18.84 11.46
N ASN A 134 12.31 17.95 10.47
CA ASN A 134 12.10 18.35 9.09
C ASN A 134 10.64 18.79 8.83
N LEU A 135 9.66 18.10 9.41
CA LEU A 135 8.26 18.49 9.28
C LEU A 135 7.98 19.80 10.06
N GLU A 136 8.55 19.95 11.25
CA GLU A 136 8.44 21.22 12.01
C GLU A 136 9.10 22.39 11.26
N SER A 137 10.26 22.19 10.61
CA SER A 137 10.87 23.22 9.76
C SER A 137 10.02 23.60 8.55
N ASP A 138 9.20 22.66 8.07
CA ASP A 138 8.27 22.86 6.97
C ASP A 138 6.90 23.40 7.44
N GLY A 139 6.78 23.78 8.72
CA GLY A 139 5.60 24.42 9.30
C GLY A 139 4.51 23.46 9.74
N TRP A 140 4.82 22.17 9.93
CA TRP A 140 3.91 21.23 10.56
C TRP A 140 3.96 21.34 12.09
N LEU A 141 2.85 21.07 12.74
CA LEU A 141 2.72 21.06 14.20
C LEU A 141 2.69 19.62 14.71
N THR A 142 3.67 19.24 15.52
CA THR A 142 3.69 17.92 16.18
C THR A 142 2.60 17.85 17.25
N THR A 143 1.63 16.96 17.08
CA THR A 143 0.55 16.72 18.05
C THR A 143 0.79 15.50 18.93
N PHE A 144 1.62 14.56 18.45
CA PHE A 144 2.03 13.38 19.20
C PHE A 144 3.44 12.96 18.77
N VAL A 145 4.23 12.47 19.72
CA VAL A 145 5.54 11.85 19.46
C VAL A 145 5.80 10.72 20.46
N ASN A 146 6.34 9.62 19.98
CA ASN A 146 6.93 8.56 20.79
C ASN A 146 8.26 8.13 20.16
N ASP A 147 9.37 8.47 20.81
CA ASP A 147 10.73 8.10 20.44
C ASP A 147 11.48 7.31 21.54
N SER A 148 10.80 7.06 22.66
CA SER A 148 11.36 6.47 23.87
C SER A 148 11.61 4.96 23.74
N GLU A 149 10.89 4.33 22.82
CA GLU A 149 10.93 2.89 22.58
C GLU A 149 12.00 2.52 21.54
N ARG A 150 12.86 1.56 21.88
CA ARG A 150 13.95 1.12 20.99
C ARG A 150 13.48 0.42 19.72
N GLN A 151 12.28 -0.19 19.75
CA GLN A 151 11.78 -1.06 18.69
C GLN A 151 10.59 -0.47 17.92
N VAL A 152 9.85 0.45 18.52
CA VAL A 152 8.67 1.08 17.92
C VAL A 152 8.70 2.56 18.28
N GLY A 153 8.17 3.41 17.42
CA GLY A 153 8.04 4.82 17.68
C GLY A 153 7.24 5.48 16.57
N GLY A 154 7.10 6.78 16.64
CA GLY A 154 6.37 7.53 15.63
C GLY A 154 6.01 8.93 16.07
N LEU A 155 5.34 9.64 15.16
CA LEU A 155 4.80 10.96 15.42
C LEU A 155 3.54 11.19 14.60
N ILE A 156 2.70 12.09 15.10
CA ILE A 156 1.55 12.64 14.38
C ILE A 156 1.78 14.14 14.28
N VAL A 157 1.66 14.67 13.06
CA VAL A 157 1.80 16.09 12.78
C VAL A 157 0.58 16.63 12.02
N LYS A 158 0.31 17.93 12.14
CA LYS A 158 -0.78 18.60 11.43
C LYS A 158 -0.34 19.88 10.74
N LYS A 159 -0.92 20.15 9.57
CA LYS A 159 -0.77 21.42 8.83
C LYS A 159 -2.09 21.75 8.13
N GLY A 160 -2.80 22.74 8.66
CA GLY A 160 -4.16 23.07 8.20
C GLY A 160 -5.10 21.87 8.37
N ASN A 161 -5.75 21.46 7.27
CA ASN A 161 -6.66 20.30 7.25
C ASN A 161 -5.95 18.97 6.91
N THR A 162 -4.63 18.95 6.93
CA THR A 162 -3.81 17.77 6.64
C THR A 162 -3.20 17.21 7.92
N GLU A 163 -3.30 15.91 8.11
CA GLU A 163 -2.65 15.15 9.19
C GLU A 163 -1.69 14.15 8.57
N MET A 164 -0.51 13.98 9.18
CA MET A 164 0.46 12.97 8.78
C MET A 164 0.84 12.11 9.98
N ASN A 165 0.69 10.80 9.82
CA ASN A 165 1.06 9.77 10.78
C ASN A 165 2.33 9.08 10.30
N VAL A 166 3.40 9.16 11.08
CA VAL A 166 4.66 8.47 10.83
C VAL A 166 4.83 7.39 11.88
N THR A 167 4.81 6.13 11.47
CA THR A 167 5.07 4.98 12.34
C THR A 167 6.42 4.37 11.98
N VAL A 168 7.24 4.12 12.98
CA VAL A 168 8.58 3.57 12.82
C VAL A 168 8.68 2.29 13.63
N LYS A 169 9.10 1.20 12.99
CA LYS A 169 9.28 -0.10 13.66
C LYS A 169 10.58 -0.76 13.23
N ARG A 170 11.36 -1.24 14.18
CA ARG A 170 12.54 -2.06 13.91
C ARG A 170 12.14 -3.53 13.81
N SER A 171 12.58 -4.18 12.74
CA SER A 171 12.35 -5.60 12.48
C SER A 171 13.50 -6.21 11.68
N SER A 172 14.02 -7.35 12.15
CA SER A 172 15.02 -8.16 11.45
C SER A 172 16.25 -7.37 10.96
N GLY A 173 16.80 -6.50 11.82
CA GLY A 173 17.98 -5.69 11.50
C GLY A 173 17.72 -4.45 10.60
N SER A 174 16.51 -4.29 10.08
CA SER A 174 16.05 -3.11 9.34
C SER A 174 15.06 -2.28 10.16
N THR A 175 14.90 -1.02 9.80
CA THR A 175 13.84 -0.17 10.34
C THR A 175 12.86 0.15 9.23
N GLN A 176 11.60 -0.16 9.46
CA GLN A 176 10.47 0.06 8.59
C GLN A 176 9.77 1.35 9.01
N ILE A 177 9.40 2.17 8.05
CA ILE A 177 8.74 3.46 8.27
C ILE A 177 7.48 3.45 7.41
N LEU A 178 6.34 3.63 8.05
CA LEU A 178 5.06 3.82 7.38
C LEU A 178 4.63 5.27 7.58
N VAL A 179 4.42 5.98 6.49
CA VAL A 179 3.90 7.35 6.51
C VAL A 179 2.52 7.33 5.86
N ILE A 180 1.54 7.92 6.53
CA ILE A 180 0.19 8.12 6.01
C ILE A 180 -0.12 9.60 6.14
N GLU A 181 -0.28 10.29 5.02
CA GLU A 181 -0.72 11.68 4.95
C GLU A 181 -2.15 11.71 4.44
N THR A 182 -3.05 12.39 5.16
CA THR A 182 -4.46 12.50 4.83
C THR A 182 -4.89 13.96 4.93
N GLY A 183 -5.51 14.49 3.88
CA GLY A 183 -6.02 15.86 3.86
C GLY A 183 -7.21 16.04 2.93
N ALA A 184 -7.91 17.17 3.07
CA ALA A 184 -8.89 17.62 2.08
C ALA A 184 -8.17 18.27 0.89
N GLU A 185 -8.72 18.14 -0.32
CA GLU A 185 -8.32 18.97 -1.47
C GLU A 185 -8.67 20.46 -1.27
#